data_AF-A0A7J6VX98-F1
#
_entry.id   AF-A0A7J6VX98-F1
#
_cell.length_a   1.000
_cell.length_b   1.000
_cell.length_c   1.000
_cell.angle_alpha   90.00
_cell.angle_beta   90.00
_cell.angle_gamma   90.00
#
_symmetry.space_group_name_H-M   'P 1'
#
loop_
_entity.id
_entity.type
_entity.pdbx_description
1 polymer ?
#
loop_
_entity_poly.entity_id
_entity_poly.type
_entity_poly.pdbx_seq_one_letter_code
_entity_poly.pdbx_strand_id
1 'polypeptide(L)'
;IPKEILYNVPTTLLHSLEGIPDLDWEKLLKLQHPNGSFLCSPSSTAYALMKTKDENCFRYLTEIVQRFNGGVPHSYPMDLFERLWVVDRFERLGFSRYFKDTIEFDIDDTCMGLRMLRLHGYNVNGSALQHFERDGEFFCFVGQNSQGITEMLSLYRASQLLFPGEKILEEAKSFSSNFLRKKQDLGQIADRWLITKDLVGEVNYYMDVPWYANLPRIETRHYIDQYGGDDDVWIAKTLYR
;
A
#
# COMPACT_ATOMS: atom_id res chain seq x y z
N ILE A 1 2.00 -22.49 3.48
CA ILE A 1 1.91 -21.76 2.19
C ILE A 1 0.92 -22.51 1.31
N PRO A 2 -0.19 -21.90 0.87
CA PRO A 2 -1.13 -22.52 -0.05
C PRO A 2 -0.53 -22.61 -1.46
N LYS A 3 0.33 -23.61 -1.71
CA LYS A 3 1.05 -23.78 -2.97
C LYS A 3 0.13 -23.89 -4.19
N GLU A 4 -1.07 -24.45 -4.03
CA GLU A 4 -2.04 -24.54 -5.12
C GLU A 4 -2.57 -23.17 -5.57
N ILE A 5 -2.72 -22.20 -4.64
CA ILE A 5 -3.15 -20.84 -4.98
C ILE A 5 -1.99 -20.07 -5.63
N LEU A 6 -0.76 -20.26 -5.12
CA LEU A 6 0.46 -19.61 -5.60
C LEU A 6 0.67 -19.73 -7.12
N TYR A 7 0.25 -20.84 -7.72
CA TYR A 7 0.46 -21.12 -9.14
C TYR A 7 -0.67 -20.67 -10.07
N ASN A 8 -1.81 -20.26 -9.51
CA ASN A 8 -3.01 -19.98 -10.29
C ASN A 8 -3.34 -18.48 -10.36
N VAL A 9 -2.98 -17.72 -9.33
CA VAL A 9 -3.27 -16.28 -9.24
C VAL A 9 -2.06 -15.52 -8.68
N PRO A 10 -1.80 -14.28 -9.13
CA PRO A 10 -0.82 -13.41 -8.49
C PRO A 10 -1.17 -13.21 -7.01
N THR A 11 -0.18 -13.43 -6.14
CA THR A 11 -0.30 -13.20 -4.69
C THR A 11 0.99 -12.60 -4.16
N THR A 12 0.95 -12.04 -2.95
CA THR A 12 2.14 -11.49 -2.27
C THR A 12 3.25 -12.52 -2.04
N LEU A 13 2.94 -13.83 -2.13
CA LEU A 13 3.94 -14.89 -2.06
C LEU A 13 4.94 -14.84 -3.23
N LEU A 14 4.55 -14.31 -4.40
CA LEU A 14 5.47 -14.07 -5.51
C LEU A 14 6.58 -13.08 -5.13
N HIS A 15 6.33 -12.22 -4.15
CA HIS A 15 7.34 -11.32 -3.62
C HIS A 15 8.43 -12.06 -2.86
N SER A 16 8.26 -13.33 -2.42
CA SER A 16 9.22 -14.02 -1.53
C SER A 16 9.54 -15.46 -1.96
N LEU A 17 9.68 -15.71 -3.27
CA LEU A 17 9.92 -17.07 -3.80
C LEU A 17 11.23 -17.68 -3.32
N GLU A 18 12.23 -16.87 -2.98
CA GLU A 18 13.54 -17.33 -2.51
C GLU A 18 13.48 -18.14 -1.20
N GLY A 19 12.40 -17.99 -0.42
CA GLY A 19 12.17 -18.72 0.83
C GLY A 19 11.29 -19.96 0.68
N ILE A 20 10.84 -20.30 -0.54
CA ILE A 20 9.87 -21.38 -0.76
C ILE A 20 10.56 -22.55 -1.48
N PRO A 21 10.64 -23.75 -0.86
CA PRO A 21 11.22 -24.92 -1.51
C PRO A 21 10.25 -25.55 -2.51
N ASP A 22 10.77 -26.36 -3.44
CA ASP A 22 10.01 -27.19 -4.40
C ASP A 22 8.93 -26.41 -5.16
N LEU A 23 9.38 -25.45 -5.96
CA LEU A 23 8.55 -24.59 -6.79
C LEU A 23 8.40 -25.13 -8.22
N ASP A 24 7.19 -25.02 -8.77
CA ASP A 24 6.88 -25.31 -10.17
C ASP A 24 7.08 -24.04 -11.02
N TRP A 25 8.28 -23.93 -11.63
CA TRP A 25 8.67 -22.74 -12.39
C TRP A 25 7.90 -22.57 -13.70
N GLU A 26 7.41 -23.65 -14.31
CA GLU A 26 6.64 -23.57 -15.54
C GLU A 26 5.31 -22.82 -15.30
N LYS A 27 4.70 -23.06 -14.14
CA LYS A 27 3.49 -22.32 -13.74
C LYS A 27 3.81 -20.91 -13.26
N LEU A 28 4.85 -20.74 -12.43
CA LEU A 28 5.20 -19.43 -11.89
C LEU A 28 5.56 -18.41 -12.98
N LEU A 29 6.28 -18.80 -14.02
CA LEU A 29 6.63 -17.89 -15.12
C LEU A 29 5.40 -17.31 -15.83
N LYS A 30 4.24 -17.98 -15.78
CA LYS A 30 2.97 -17.45 -16.32
C LYS A 30 2.41 -16.30 -15.50
N LEU A 31 2.87 -16.12 -14.27
CA LEU A 31 2.50 -15.05 -13.35
C LEU A 31 3.58 -13.96 -13.26
N GLN A 32 4.61 -14.01 -14.10
CA GLN A 32 5.66 -12.98 -14.15
C GLN A 32 5.05 -11.63 -14.57
N HIS A 33 5.44 -10.56 -13.91
CA HIS A 33 4.99 -9.22 -14.26
C HIS A 33 5.60 -8.80 -15.61
N PRO A 34 4.92 -7.97 -16.43
CA PRO A 34 5.44 -7.56 -17.76
C PRO A 34 6.83 -6.91 -17.76
N ASN A 35 7.25 -6.29 -16.65
CA ASN A 35 8.61 -5.75 -16.51
C ASN A 35 9.69 -6.83 -16.30
N GLY A 36 9.32 -8.11 -16.19
CA GLY A 36 10.23 -9.24 -15.97
C GLY A 36 10.43 -9.64 -14.50
N SER A 37 9.84 -8.91 -13.56
CA SER A 37 9.96 -9.21 -12.13
C SER A 37 8.92 -10.20 -11.62
N PHE A 38 9.21 -10.81 -10.48
CA PHE A 38 8.21 -11.45 -9.62
C PHE A 38 7.79 -10.48 -8.52
N LEU A 39 6.58 -9.92 -8.67
CA LEU A 39 5.97 -8.91 -7.80
C LEU A 39 6.95 -7.80 -7.36
N CYS A 40 7.65 -7.22 -8.33
CA CYS A 40 8.62 -6.14 -8.14
C CYS A 40 9.78 -6.46 -7.18
N SER A 41 10.02 -7.71 -6.77
CA SER A 41 11.11 -8.04 -5.85
C SER A 41 12.39 -8.46 -6.57
N PRO A 42 13.52 -7.74 -6.39
CA PRO A 42 14.81 -8.15 -6.93
C PRO A 42 15.29 -9.50 -6.39
N SER A 43 15.15 -9.80 -5.10
CA SER A 43 15.64 -11.07 -4.54
C SER A 43 14.81 -12.27 -5.02
N SER A 44 13.48 -12.13 -5.10
CA SER A 44 12.59 -13.16 -5.65
C SER A 44 12.90 -13.41 -7.13
N THR A 45 13.11 -12.33 -7.90
CA THR A 45 13.44 -12.41 -9.33
C THR A 45 14.84 -12.97 -9.58
N ALA A 46 15.82 -12.65 -8.73
CA ALA A 46 17.16 -13.23 -8.78
C ALA A 46 17.12 -14.74 -8.52
N TYR A 47 16.34 -15.18 -7.53
CA TYR A 47 16.13 -16.60 -7.29
C TYR A 47 15.47 -17.30 -8.47
N ALA A 48 14.45 -16.69 -9.07
CA ALA A 48 13.83 -17.20 -10.30
C ALA A 48 14.85 -17.33 -11.44
N LEU A 49 15.64 -16.29 -11.72
CA LEU A 49 16.70 -16.31 -12.73
C LEU A 49 17.70 -17.46 -12.51
N MET A 50 18.11 -17.69 -11.25
CA MET A 50 19.04 -18.77 -10.92
C MET A 50 18.50 -20.15 -11.31
N LYS A 51 17.18 -20.35 -11.20
CA LYS A 51 16.49 -21.61 -11.46
C LYS A 51 16.05 -21.80 -12.92
N THR A 52 15.66 -20.73 -13.60
CA THR A 52 15.01 -20.81 -14.92
C THR A 52 15.87 -20.31 -16.06
N LYS A 53 16.88 -19.46 -15.79
CA LYS A 53 17.64 -18.71 -16.79
C LYS A 53 16.76 -17.81 -17.69
N ASP A 54 15.59 -17.41 -17.18
CA ASP A 54 14.65 -16.55 -17.89
C ASP A 54 15.26 -15.17 -18.23
N GLU A 55 15.18 -14.77 -19.50
CA GLU A 55 15.77 -13.54 -20.01
C GLU A 55 15.06 -12.28 -19.52
N ASN A 56 13.75 -12.36 -19.24
CA ASN A 56 13.00 -11.22 -18.70
C ASN A 56 13.43 -10.92 -17.26
N CYS A 57 13.65 -11.95 -16.43
CA CYS A 57 14.25 -11.80 -15.11
C CYS A 57 15.63 -11.15 -15.19
N PHE A 58 16.47 -11.61 -16.13
CA PHE A 58 17.81 -11.05 -16.32
C PHE A 58 17.77 -9.58 -16.75
N ARG A 59 16.87 -9.23 -17.68
CA ARG A 59 16.68 -7.84 -18.14
C ARG A 59 16.27 -6.94 -16.97
N TYR A 60 15.23 -7.32 -16.22
CA TYR A 60 14.77 -6.59 -15.04
C TYR A 60 15.92 -6.33 -14.05
N LEU A 61 16.68 -7.38 -13.69
CA LEU A 61 17.79 -7.28 -12.74
C LEU A 61 18.94 -6.41 -13.26
N THR A 62 19.24 -6.49 -14.55
CA THR A 62 20.29 -5.68 -15.17
C THR A 62 19.94 -4.19 -15.14
N GLU A 63 18.69 -3.86 -15.48
CA GLU A 63 18.20 -2.48 -15.46
C GLU A 63 18.27 -1.86 -14.07
N ILE A 64 17.84 -2.59 -13.03
CA ILE A 64 17.89 -2.07 -11.66
C ILE A 64 19.31 -1.93 -11.14
N VAL A 65 20.20 -2.89 -11.40
CA VAL A 65 21.60 -2.82 -10.97
C VAL A 65 22.31 -1.64 -11.62
N GLN A 66 22.04 -1.38 -12.90
CA GLN A 66 22.56 -0.21 -13.60
C GLN A 66 22.03 1.10 -12.99
N ARG A 67 20.72 1.16 -12.71
CA ARG A 67 20.09 2.35 -12.12
C ARG A 67 20.66 2.71 -10.75
N PHE A 68 20.96 1.72 -9.92
CA PHE A 68 21.43 1.91 -8.54
C PHE A 68 22.93 1.66 -8.38
N ASN A 69 23.69 1.74 -9.48
CA ASN A 69 25.16 1.66 -9.49
C ASN A 69 25.73 0.45 -8.74
N GLY A 70 25.11 -0.72 -8.91
CA GLY A 70 25.53 -1.99 -8.31
C GLY A 70 24.54 -2.54 -7.30
N GLY A 71 24.02 -1.69 -6.41
CA GLY A 71 23.02 -2.10 -5.41
C GLY A 71 21.64 -2.36 -6.02
N VAL A 72 20.73 -2.92 -5.23
CA VAL A 72 19.29 -3.01 -5.57
C VAL A 72 18.46 -2.78 -4.31
N PRO A 73 17.28 -2.14 -4.40
CA PRO A 73 16.34 -2.04 -3.29
C PRO A 73 15.63 -3.38 -3.03
N HIS A 74 14.81 -3.46 -1.98
CA HIS A 74 14.02 -4.67 -1.70
C HIS A 74 12.84 -4.87 -2.68
N SER A 75 12.33 -3.78 -3.27
CA SER A 75 11.23 -3.73 -4.23
C SER A 75 11.48 -2.62 -5.26
N TYR A 76 11.16 -2.85 -6.54
CA TYR A 76 11.26 -1.84 -7.61
C TYR A 76 10.43 -2.22 -8.87
N PRO A 77 9.75 -1.28 -9.55
CA PRO A 77 9.59 0.14 -9.19
C PRO A 77 8.64 0.37 -8.01
N MET A 78 8.75 1.54 -7.38
CA MET A 78 7.86 2.03 -6.30
C MET A 78 7.23 3.39 -6.68
N ASP A 79 7.15 3.70 -7.97
CA ASP A 79 6.84 5.03 -8.48
C ASP A 79 5.45 5.52 -8.12
N LEU A 80 4.44 4.64 -8.06
CA LEU A 80 3.11 5.02 -7.61
C LEU A 80 3.07 5.31 -6.11
N PHE A 81 3.62 4.41 -5.29
CA PHE A 81 3.72 4.57 -3.83
C PHE A 81 4.45 5.87 -3.47
N GLU A 82 5.66 6.09 -4.03
CA GLU A 82 6.43 7.32 -3.81
C GLU A 82 5.62 8.56 -4.16
N ARG A 83 4.94 8.56 -5.31
CA ARG A 83 4.12 9.67 -5.78
C ARG A 83 2.92 9.93 -4.88
N LEU A 84 2.18 8.91 -4.48
CA LEU A 84 1.01 9.03 -3.60
C LEU A 84 1.42 9.53 -2.21
N TRP A 85 2.48 8.98 -1.63
CA TRP A 85 2.98 9.38 -0.31
C TRP A 85 3.58 10.78 -0.31
N VAL A 86 4.32 11.16 -1.34
CA VAL A 86 4.82 12.54 -1.49
C VAL A 86 3.66 13.53 -1.49
N VAL A 87 2.52 13.16 -2.07
CA VAL A 87 1.37 14.05 -2.23
C VAL A 87 0.48 14.08 -1.02
N ASP A 88 0.24 12.94 -0.37
CA ASP A 88 -0.42 12.95 0.93
C ASP A 88 0.40 13.78 1.92
N ARG A 89 1.72 13.53 2.01
CA ARG A 89 2.61 14.32 2.87
C ARG A 89 2.59 15.79 2.48
N PHE A 90 2.72 16.12 1.19
CA PHE A 90 2.69 17.51 0.75
C PHE A 90 1.32 18.17 0.91
N GLU A 91 0.19 17.50 0.71
CA GLU A 91 -1.15 18.05 0.95
C GLU A 91 -1.34 18.36 2.44
N ARG A 92 -0.96 17.42 3.31
CA ARG A 92 -0.98 17.61 4.78
C ARG A 92 -0.05 18.75 5.22
N LEU A 93 1.00 19.01 4.45
CA LEU A 93 1.94 20.14 4.61
C LEU A 93 1.58 21.40 3.78
N GLY A 94 0.56 21.37 2.91
CA GLY A 94 0.04 22.50 2.12
C GLY A 94 0.48 22.67 0.65
N PHE A 95 0.87 21.63 -0.10
CA PHE A 95 1.34 21.69 -1.50
C PHE A 95 0.83 20.49 -2.36
N SER A 96 0.19 20.64 -3.53
CA SER A 96 -0.29 19.46 -4.33
C SER A 96 -0.53 19.76 -5.83
N ARG A 97 0.00 18.98 -6.82
CA ARG A 97 -0.37 19.16 -8.26
C ARG A 97 -0.11 18.11 -9.41
N TYR A 98 0.24 16.82 -9.27
CA TYR A 98 0.59 16.02 -10.50
C TYR A 98 0.43 14.46 -10.50
N PHE A 99 -0.67 13.78 -10.91
CA PHE A 99 -0.61 12.28 -11.05
C PHE A 99 -1.41 11.64 -12.20
N LYS A 100 -0.78 10.63 -12.84
CA LYS A 100 -1.38 9.59 -13.70
C LYS A 100 -0.54 8.28 -13.72
N ASP A 101 -1.30 7.17 -13.77
CA ASP A 101 -1.08 5.78 -14.23
C ASP A 101 -0.09 4.78 -13.55
N THR A 102 -0.67 3.60 -13.19
CA THR A 102 -0.19 2.17 -13.12
C THR A 102 0.58 1.57 -11.91
N ILE A 103 0.03 0.50 -11.29
CA ILE A 103 0.49 -0.92 -11.05
C ILE A 103 -0.35 -1.54 -9.88
N GLU A 104 -0.49 -2.88 -9.83
CA GLU A 104 -1.27 -3.68 -8.86
C GLU A 104 -1.30 -3.11 -7.43
N PHE A 105 -2.51 -2.93 -6.91
CA PHE A 105 -2.76 -2.11 -5.73
C PHE A 105 -3.03 -2.94 -4.48
N ASP A 106 -2.49 -2.49 -3.34
CA ASP A 106 -3.09 -2.76 -2.05
C ASP A 106 -4.21 -1.75 -1.74
N ILE A 107 -4.91 -1.97 -0.64
CA ILE A 107 -6.00 -1.07 -0.23
C ILE A 107 -5.49 0.32 0.17
N ASP A 108 -4.26 0.45 0.67
CA ASP A 108 -3.68 1.72 1.12
C ASP A 108 -3.48 2.66 -0.08
N ASP A 109 -2.76 2.20 -1.10
CA ASP A 109 -2.53 2.92 -2.34
C ASP A 109 -3.86 3.22 -3.06
N THR A 110 -4.80 2.27 -3.07
CA THR A 110 -6.13 2.45 -3.66
C THR A 110 -6.89 3.57 -2.96
N CYS A 111 -6.89 3.57 -1.62
CA CYS A 111 -7.58 4.57 -0.81
C CYS A 111 -6.94 5.95 -0.93
N MET A 112 -5.61 6.03 -0.91
CA MET A 112 -4.87 7.27 -1.15
C MET A 112 -5.18 7.82 -2.54
N GLY A 113 -5.09 6.99 -3.59
CA GLY A 113 -5.41 7.36 -4.96
C GLY A 113 -6.85 7.85 -5.10
N LEU A 114 -7.82 7.11 -4.58
CA LEU A 114 -9.24 7.49 -4.58
C LEU A 114 -9.44 8.87 -3.92
N ARG A 115 -8.86 9.07 -2.74
CA ARG A 115 -8.98 10.30 -1.97
C ARG A 115 -8.39 11.49 -2.71
N MET A 116 -7.14 11.38 -3.17
CA MET A 116 -6.45 12.46 -3.88
C MET A 116 -7.13 12.82 -5.20
N LEU A 117 -7.44 11.82 -6.03
CA LEU A 117 -8.08 12.05 -7.33
C LEU A 117 -9.44 12.74 -7.16
N ARG A 118 -10.24 12.31 -6.19
CA ARG A 118 -11.54 12.91 -5.90
C ARG A 118 -11.43 14.35 -5.39
N LEU A 119 -10.50 14.63 -4.46
CA LEU A 119 -10.25 15.99 -3.96
C LEU A 119 -9.78 16.96 -5.06
N HIS A 120 -9.11 16.44 -6.09
CA HIS A 120 -8.66 17.21 -7.25
C HIS A 120 -9.64 17.22 -8.43
N GLY A 121 -10.87 16.75 -8.24
CA GLY A 121 -11.95 16.86 -9.24
C GLY A 121 -11.89 15.84 -10.37
N TYR A 122 -11.07 14.80 -10.25
CA TYR A 122 -11.10 13.68 -11.19
C TYR A 122 -12.33 12.81 -10.92
N ASN A 123 -12.95 12.31 -12.00
CA ASN A 123 -14.12 11.45 -11.90
C ASN A 123 -13.71 10.01 -11.54
N VAL A 124 -13.62 9.73 -10.23
CA VAL A 124 -13.34 8.42 -9.67
C VAL A 124 -14.46 8.00 -8.70
N ASN A 125 -14.82 6.72 -8.73
CA ASN A 125 -15.80 6.13 -7.81
C ASN A 125 -15.13 5.11 -6.87
N GLY A 126 -15.84 4.73 -5.81
CA GLY A 126 -15.33 3.77 -4.83
C GLY A 126 -15.34 2.29 -5.24
N SER A 127 -15.71 1.93 -6.47
CA SER A 127 -15.93 0.51 -6.84
C SER A 127 -14.65 -0.33 -6.78
N ALA A 128 -13.47 0.29 -6.92
CA ALA A 128 -12.19 -0.39 -6.76
C ALA A 128 -12.03 -1.03 -5.37
N LEU A 129 -12.71 -0.51 -4.34
CA LEU A 129 -12.67 -1.07 -2.99
C LEU A 129 -13.39 -2.42 -2.86
N GLN A 130 -14.28 -2.77 -3.80
CA GLN A 130 -15.00 -4.05 -3.78
C GLN A 130 -14.05 -5.25 -3.87
N HIS A 131 -12.85 -5.08 -4.46
CA HIS A 131 -11.85 -6.14 -4.55
C HIS A 131 -11.23 -6.49 -3.19
N PHE A 132 -11.25 -5.55 -2.25
CA PHE A 132 -10.66 -5.68 -0.92
C PHE A 132 -11.70 -6.02 0.16
N GLU A 133 -12.98 -5.98 -0.20
CA GLU A 133 -14.10 -6.32 0.66
C GLU A 133 -14.38 -7.83 0.60
N ARG A 134 -14.59 -8.43 1.77
CA ARG A 134 -15.09 -9.80 1.89
C ARG A 134 -15.84 -9.96 3.22
N ASP A 135 -17.10 -10.38 3.13
CA ASP A 135 -17.98 -10.65 4.27
C ASP A 135 -18.18 -9.45 5.22
N GLY A 136 -18.20 -8.24 4.67
CA GLY A 136 -18.33 -6.98 5.40
C GLY A 136 -17.03 -6.47 6.04
N GLU A 137 -15.90 -7.13 5.76
CA GLU A 137 -14.58 -6.73 6.22
C GLU A 137 -13.69 -6.29 5.05
N PHE A 138 -12.69 -5.45 5.33
CA PHE A 138 -11.71 -4.98 4.34
C PHE A 138 -10.31 -5.49 4.68
N PHE A 139 -9.53 -5.80 3.64
CA PHE A 139 -8.19 -6.40 3.77
C PHE A 139 -7.17 -5.67 2.89
N CYS A 140 -5.89 -5.67 3.30
CA CYS A 140 -4.83 -4.99 2.55
C CYS A 140 -4.63 -5.57 1.15
N PHE A 141 -4.71 -6.90 1.02
CA PHE A 141 -4.50 -7.61 -0.23
C PHE A 141 -5.66 -8.56 -0.53
N VAL A 142 -6.06 -8.62 -1.80
CA VAL A 142 -7.12 -9.51 -2.28
C VAL A 142 -6.81 -10.97 -1.93
N GLY A 143 -7.79 -11.66 -1.35
CA GLY A 143 -7.67 -13.08 -0.98
C GLY A 143 -6.81 -13.36 0.27
N GLN A 144 -6.34 -12.32 0.97
CA GLN A 144 -5.54 -12.45 2.19
C GLN A 144 -6.26 -11.86 3.40
N ASN A 145 -5.78 -12.21 4.59
CA ASN A 145 -6.38 -11.76 5.86
C ASN A 145 -5.51 -10.69 6.54
N SER A 146 -4.74 -9.93 5.75
CA SER A 146 -3.90 -8.87 6.28
C SER A 146 -4.71 -7.61 6.52
N GLN A 147 -4.57 -7.02 7.70
CA GLN A 147 -5.15 -5.74 8.11
C GLN A 147 -4.08 -5.03 8.97
N GLY A 148 -3.72 -3.81 8.62
CA GLY A 148 -2.80 -2.97 9.40
C GLY A 148 -3.46 -1.64 9.80
N ILE A 149 -2.72 -0.82 10.54
CA ILE A 149 -3.28 0.43 11.10
C ILE A 149 -3.30 1.51 10.01
N THR A 150 -2.21 1.66 9.26
CA THR A 150 -2.09 2.71 8.24
C THR A 150 -3.08 2.49 7.11
N GLU A 151 -3.24 1.25 6.64
CA GLU A 151 -4.15 0.94 5.54
C GLU A 151 -5.62 1.17 5.96
N MET A 152 -5.97 0.83 7.20
CA MET A 152 -7.32 1.09 7.73
C MET A 152 -7.56 2.57 8.01
N LEU A 153 -6.53 3.33 8.38
CA LEU A 153 -6.60 4.79 8.50
C LEU A 153 -6.81 5.45 7.13
N SER A 154 -6.11 5.00 6.10
CA SER A 154 -6.31 5.45 4.72
C SER A 154 -7.70 5.11 4.21
N LEU A 155 -8.20 3.90 4.46
CA LEU A 155 -9.58 3.50 4.16
C LEU A 155 -10.60 4.41 4.86
N TYR A 156 -10.39 4.67 6.16
CA TYR A 156 -11.24 5.57 6.92
C TYR A 156 -11.24 6.98 6.33
N ARG A 157 -10.07 7.56 6.04
CA ARG A 157 -9.94 8.91 5.46
C ARG A 157 -10.60 8.98 4.06
N ALA A 158 -10.38 7.99 3.20
CA ALA A 158 -10.97 7.95 1.86
C ALA A 158 -12.50 7.80 1.90
N SER A 159 -13.02 6.99 2.82
CA SER A 159 -14.46 6.76 2.99
C SER A 159 -15.25 8.03 3.34
N GLN A 160 -14.59 9.03 3.93
CA GLN A 160 -15.25 10.30 4.31
C GLN A 160 -15.57 11.21 3.12
N LEU A 161 -15.03 10.91 1.93
CA LEU A 161 -15.35 11.61 0.67
C LEU A 161 -16.48 10.97 -0.13
N LEU A 162 -17.28 10.09 0.49
CA LEU A 162 -18.37 9.39 -0.18
C LEU A 162 -19.40 10.35 -0.78
N PHE A 163 -19.91 10.00 -1.97
CA PHE A 163 -21.10 10.60 -2.53
C PHE A 163 -22.36 9.80 -2.15
N PRO A 164 -23.54 10.43 -2.10
CA PRO A 164 -24.78 9.73 -1.79
C PRO A 164 -25.00 8.51 -2.70
N GLY A 165 -25.25 7.34 -2.09
CA GLY A 165 -25.49 6.08 -2.79
C GLY A 165 -24.25 5.19 -2.98
N GLU A 166 -23.05 5.63 -2.61
CA GLU A 166 -21.83 4.81 -2.64
C GLU A 166 -21.75 3.85 -1.44
N LYS A 167 -22.58 2.80 -1.45
CA LYS A 167 -22.70 1.80 -0.36
C LYS A 167 -21.35 1.22 0.11
N ILE A 168 -20.44 0.92 -0.82
CA ILE A 168 -19.11 0.38 -0.47
C ILE A 168 -18.31 1.33 0.42
N LEU A 169 -18.46 2.65 0.25
CA LEU A 169 -17.79 3.63 1.11
C LEU A 169 -18.52 3.81 2.45
N GLU A 170 -19.84 3.61 2.50
CA GLU A 170 -20.59 3.57 3.77
C GLU A 170 -20.14 2.38 4.63
N GLU A 171 -20.02 1.20 4.00
CA GLU A 171 -19.49 -0.03 4.60
C GLU A 171 -18.04 0.15 5.04
N ALA A 172 -17.18 0.68 4.16
CA ALA A 172 -15.78 0.98 4.46
C ALA A 172 -15.64 1.93 5.66
N LYS A 173 -16.46 2.99 5.73
CA LYS A 173 -16.45 3.94 6.85
C LYS A 173 -16.84 3.26 8.16
N SER A 174 -17.90 2.45 8.13
CA SER A 174 -18.36 1.70 9.31
C SER A 174 -17.29 0.73 9.79
N PHE A 175 -16.75 -0.09 8.90
CA PHE A 175 -15.73 -1.08 9.21
C PHE A 175 -14.44 -0.45 9.76
N SER A 176 -13.84 0.47 8.99
CA SER A 176 -12.56 1.09 9.34
C SER A 176 -12.62 1.88 10.65
N SER A 177 -13.70 2.63 10.89
CA SER A 177 -13.88 3.36 12.15
C SER A 177 -14.00 2.42 13.36
N ASN A 178 -14.77 1.34 13.24
CA ASN A 178 -14.90 0.35 14.31
C ASN A 178 -13.57 -0.38 14.58
N PHE A 179 -12.84 -0.71 13.51
CA PHE A 179 -11.51 -1.31 13.61
C PHE A 179 -10.53 -0.39 14.35
N LEU A 180 -10.43 0.87 13.95
CA LEU A 180 -9.52 1.85 14.55
C LEU A 180 -9.89 2.14 16.01
N ARG A 181 -11.17 2.32 16.35
CA ARG A 181 -11.61 2.49 17.75
C ARG A 181 -11.22 1.30 18.61
N LYS A 182 -11.50 0.09 18.14
CA LYS A 182 -11.11 -1.13 18.85
C LYS A 182 -9.60 -1.20 19.10
N LYS A 183 -8.79 -0.76 18.13
CA LYS A 183 -7.33 -0.72 18.29
C LYS A 183 -6.87 0.37 19.26
N GLN A 184 -7.53 1.53 19.26
CA GLN A 184 -7.30 2.60 20.24
C GLN A 184 -7.62 2.12 21.67
N ASP A 185 -8.81 1.54 21.87
CA ASP A 185 -9.28 1.07 23.18
C ASP A 185 -8.37 -0.01 23.78
N LEU A 186 -7.78 -0.84 22.92
CA LEU A 186 -6.83 -1.89 23.31
C LEU A 186 -5.38 -1.39 23.44
N GLY A 187 -5.09 -0.12 23.11
CA GLY A 187 -3.72 0.41 23.08
C GLY A 187 -2.83 -0.26 22.02
N GLN A 188 -3.42 -0.72 20.92
CA GLN A 188 -2.77 -1.51 19.87
C GLN A 188 -2.59 -0.70 18.57
N ILE A 189 -2.25 0.58 18.70
CA ILE A 189 -1.92 1.44 17.55
C ILE A 189 -0.43 1.31 17.26
N ALA A 190 -0.10 0.29 16.46
CA ALA A 190 1.23 0.05 15.94
C ALA A 190 1.12 -0.58 14.56
N ASP A 191 1.95 -0.12 13.62
CA ASP A 191 1.96 -0.65 12.26
C ASP A 191 3.07 -1.69 12.07
N ARG A 192 2.84 -2.65 11.16
CA ARG A 192 3.80 -3.71 10.84
C ARG A 192 4.77 -3.30 9.72
N TRP A 193 4.39 -2.30 8.94
CA TRP A 193 5.08 -1.86 7.73
C TRP A 193 5.80 -0.52 7.92
N LEU A 194 5.56 0.16 9.04
CA LEU A 194 6.05 1.52 9.24
C LEU A 194 6.36 1.82 10.71
N ILE A 195 7.54 2.37 10.95
CA ILE A 195 7.96 2.95 12.23
C ILE A 195 7.91 4.47 12.07
N THR A 196 6.90 5.11 12.64
CA THR A 196 6.77 6.58 12.62
C THR A 196 7.02 7.21 13.98
N LYS A 197 7.24 8.52 13.95
CA LYS A 197 7.33 9.36 15.15
C LYS A 197 6.06 9.33 16.02
N ASP A 198 4.86 9.46 15.43
CA ASP A 198 3.60 9.56 16.20
C ASP A 198 2.35 9.01 15.47
N LEU A 199 2.36 7.72 15.11
CA LEU A 199 1.19 7.05 14.53
C LEU A 199 -0.04 7.11 15.45
N VAL A 200 0.18 7.04 16.76
CA VAL A 200 -0.88 7.10 17.77
C VAL A 200 -1.60 8.43 17.71
N GLY A 201 -0.84 9.54 17.70
CA GLY A 201 -1.39 10.88 17.55
C GLY A 201 -2.12 11.08 16.22
N GLU A 202 -1.59 10.54 15.12
CA GLU A 202 -2.26 10.62 13.80
C GLU A 202 -3.63 9.92 13.82
N VAL A 203 -3.69 8.68 14.31
CA VAL A 203 -4.96 7.94 14.41
C VAL A 203 -5.94 8.66 15.32
N ASN A 204 -5.50 9.11 16.50
CA ASN A 204 -6.35 9.83 17.44
C ASN A 204 -6.93 11.10 16.82
N TYR A 205 -6.10 11.90 16.15
CA TYR A 205 -6.54 13.12 15.50
C TYR A 205 -7.67 12.88 14.49
N TYR A 206 -7.49 11.94 13.55
CA TYR A 206 -8.49 11.69 12.52
C TYR A 206 -9.76 11.04 13.07
N MET A 207 -9.67 10.27 14.16
CA MET A 207 -10.83 9.65 14.81
C MET A 207 -11.67 10.66 15.61
N ASP A 208 -11.06 11.74 16.09
CA ASP A 208 -11.72 12.82 16.83
C ASP A 208 -12.19 13.95 15.89
N VAL A 209 -11.46 14.21 14.81
CA VAL A 209 -11.71 15.31 13.86
C VAL A 209 -12.04 14.74 12.47
N PRO A 210 -13.31 14.39 12.21
CA PRO A 210 -13.75 13.97 10.88
C PRO A 210 -13.52 15.05 9.81
N TRP A 211 -13.38 14.61 8.56
CA TRP A 211 -13.03 15.43 7.40
C TRP A 211 -13.90 16.69 7.24
N TYR A 212 -15.21 16.57 7.48
CA TYR A 212 -16.17 17.69 7.35
C TYR A 212 -15.96 18.87 8.33
N ALA A 213 -15.12 18.68 9.35
CA ALA A 213 -14.82 19.60 10.44
C ALA A 213 -13.31 19.85 10.54
N ASN A 214 -12.54 19.20 9.68
CA ASN A 214 -11.10 19.25 9.69
C ASN A 214 -10.63 20.48 8.89
N LEU A 215 -10.36 21.58 9.59
CA LEU A 215 -9.87 22.80 8.95
C LEU A 215 -8.41 22.63 8.56
N PRO A 216 -7.99 23.05 7.35
CA PRO A 216 -6.64 22.78 6.85
C PRO A 216 -5.50 23.20 7.80
N ARG A 217 -5.64 24.37 8.45
CA ARG A 217 -4.60 24.85 9.38
C ARG A 217 -4.56 24.10 10.71
N ILE A 218 -5.67 23.50 11.14
CA ILE A 218 -5.70 22.67 12.34
C ILE A 218 -5.00 21.35 12.04
N GLU A 219 -5.35 20.69 10.92
CA GLU A 219 -4.68 19.46 10.48
C GLU A 219 -3.18 19.65 10.34
N THR A 220 -2.76 20.67 9.58
CA THR A 220 -1.34 20.95 9.38
C THR A 220 -0.62 21.21 10.70
N ARG A 221 -1.25 21.93 11.65
CA ARG A 221 -0.61 22.22 12.94
C ARG A 221 -0.34 20.94 13.73
N HIS A 222 -1.29 20.02 13.78
CA HIS A 222 -1.08 18.72 14.44
C HIS A 222 -0.06 17.88 13.68
N TYR A 223 -0.16 17.81 12.35
CA TYR A 223 0.68 16.93 11.56
C TYR A 223 2.16 17.34 11.56
N ILE A 224 2.49 18.63 11.66
CA ILE A 224 3.87 19.09 11.83
C ILE A 224 4.54 18.44 13.06
N ASP A 225 3.80 18.26 14.15
CA ASP A 225 4.34 17.66 15.37
C ASP A 225 4.42 16.14 15.25
N GLN A 226 3.61 15.52 14.40
CA GLN A 226 3.53 14.07 14.20
C GLN A 226 4.52 13.55 13.14
N TYR A 227 4.85 14.38 12.15
CA TYR A 227 5.73 14.02 11.04
C TYR A 227 7.15 13.70 11.53
N GLY A 228 7.64 12.49 11.23
CA GLY A 228 8.98 12.05 11.61
C GLY A 228 10.09 12.50 10.67
N GLY A 229 9.76 13.03 9.48
CA GLY A 229 10.78 13.42 8.51
C GLY A 229 11.68 12.25 8.12
N ASP A 230 12.99 12.48 8.16
CA ASP A 230 14.01 11.48 7.83
C ASP A 230 14.16 10.39 8.91
N ASP A 231 13.42 10.48 10.02
CA ASP A 231 13.45 9.45 11.09
C ASP A 231 12.45 8.32 10.83
N ASP A 232 11.41 8.52 10.01
CA ASP A 232 10.42 7.47 9.67
C ASP A 232 11.06 6.32 8.86
N VAL A 233 10.90 5.08 9.31
CA VAL A 233 11.49 3.90 8.67
C VAL A 233 10.39 2.96 8.18
N TRP A 234 10.46 2.57 6.92
CA TRP A 234 9.59 1.55 6.36
C TRP A 234 10.15 0.15 6.58
N ILE A 235 9.25 -0.81 6.81
CA ILE A 235 9.55 -2.22 7.00
C ILE A 235 8.99 -3.00 5.81
N ALA A 236 9.87 -3.69 5.09
CA ALA A 236 9.50 -4.71 4.11
C ALA A 236 10.39 -5.95 4.33
N LYS A 237 11.02 -6.48 3.27
CA LYS A 237 12.05 -7.53 3.44
C LYS A 237 13.27 -7.03 4.23
N THR A 238 13.56 -5.75 4.08
CA THR A 238 14.59 -5.02 4.83
C THR A 238 14.00 -3.68 5.25
N LEU A 239 14.65 -3.01 6.21
CA LEU A 239 14.34 -1.61 6.51
C LEU A 239 14.73 -0.73 5.32
N TYR A 240 13.91 0.28 5.01
CA TYR A 240 14.20 1.25 3.95
C TYR A 240 13.63 2.64 4.27
N ARG A 241 14.08 3.65 3.51
CA ARG A 241 13.61 5.03 3.52
C ARG A 241 13.35 5.46 2.08
#